data_AF-A0A941KYK9-F1
#
_entry.id   AF-A0A941KYK9-F1
#
_cell.length_a   1.000
_cell.length_b   1.000
_cell.length_c   1.000
_cell.angle_alpha   90.00
_cell.angle_beta   90.00
_cell.angle_gamma   90.00
#
_symmetry.space_group_name_H-M   'P 1'
#
loop_
_entity.id
_entity.type
_entity.pdbx_description
1 polymer ?
#
loop_
_entity_poly.entity_id
_entity_poly.type
_entity_poly.pdbx_seq_one_letter_code
_entity_poly.pdbx_strand_id
1 'polypeptide(L)'
;MRTGLSCYLLASLLALTPAIPVQADDLPVIASSSGTISLEQEFQLGRTWARLLRGRAPEYGDPLIVNYIDGLLWQIAASSQLQDHRLELIVIDSPVLNAFAVPGGVVGINAGLLLGAKDEEELASVIAHELAHLSQRHYAQQLEESRRNTPLMLAGILASILVASADAQAGMAGITSSMAAGQQAGINFTRRNEQEADRIGMLNLVNSGFDPFAMPRMFSRIQRSSRFLGQKPPEFLLTHPVTESRIADAENRASQLTKPAFKPQRYDFQLIKKRIEVHYASDLRQLIKTYQESADSNPLSRYGLALALMQNRDFKQAQQALDGLPESLRQHLHVRLTYAELELAAAQPEKALQQLELLNKLYPDSYPVRQLYAKALNANKQFKKSAQILTDLSQTHPANSYIWYQLAESQGLAGNTLGVHEARIEYFLLTGATDKALRQIDFAMREKDLSSSDIARLDERKREAEAIRDQIKNSL
;
A
#
# COMPACT_ATOMS: atom_id res chain seq x y z
N MET A 1 -20.41 74.01 -72.25
CA MET A 1 -21.83 73.88 -71.82
C MET A 1 -21.87 72.94 -70.61
N ARG A 2 -22.72 73.26 -69.62
CA ARG A 2 -23.30 72.36 -68.58
C ARG A 2 -22.42 71.31 -67.85
N THR A 3 -22.25 71.54 -66.54
CA THR A 3 -22.47 70.61 -65.39
C THR A 3 -21.62 69.33 -65.26
N GLY A 4 -21.14 68.91 -64.07
CA GLY A 4 -21.22 69.51 -62.71
C GLY A 4 -21.12 68.43 -61.60
N LEU A 5 -20.59 68.80 -60.42
CA LEU A 5 -20.34 68.00 -59.20
C LEU A 5 -19.20 66.96 -59.32
N SER A 6 -18.13 66.92 -58.50
CA SER A 6 -17.98 66.96 -57.01
C SER A 6 -18.51 65.69 -56.34
N CYS A 7 -17.89 65.04 -55.33
CA CYS A 7 -16.61 65.20 -54.60
C CYS A 7 -16.35 63.85 -53.84
N TYR A 8 -15.32 63.56 -53.02
CA TYR A 8 -14.22 64.27 -52.33
C TYR A 8 -12.95 63.36 -52.28
N LEU A 9 -11.83 63.85 -51.73
CA LEU A 9 -10.73 62.99 -51.21
C LEU A 9 -11.03 62.54 -49.78
N LEU A 10 -10.70 61.29 -49.42
CA LEU A 10 -10.53 60.87 -48.02
C LEU A 10 -9.06 60.99 -47.61
N ALA A 11 -8.78 61.75 -46.55
CA ALA A 11 -7.47 61.79 -45.91
C ALA A 11 -7.42 60.76 -44.77
N SER A 12 -6.45 59.85 -44.80
CA SER A 12 -6.25 58.81 -43.79
C SER A 12 -5.46 59.33 -42.59
N LEU A 13 -6.12 59.49 -41.44
CA LEU A 13 -5.45 59.73 -40.15
C LEU A 13 -5.04 58.40 -39.52
N LEU A 14 -3.74 58.19 -39.27
CA LEU A 14 -3.27 57.15 -38.35
C LEU A 14 -3.43 57.66 -36.90
N ALA A 15 -4.18 56.93 -36.08
CA ALA A 15 -4.18 57.12 -34.63
C ALA A 15 -3.25 56.09 -33.97
N LEU A 16 -2.20 56.55 -33.28
CA LEU A 16 -1.44 55.70 -32.38
C LEU A 16 -2.22 55.55 -31.06
N THR A 17 -2.54 54.31 -30.68
CA THR A 17 -3.01 53.96 -29.34
C THR A 17 -1.83 53.59 -28.44
N PRO A 18 -1.77 54.05 -27.17
CA PRO A 18 -0.72 53.66 -26.26
C PRO A 18 -0.87 52.18 -25.84
N ALA A 19 0.25 51.46 -25.75
CA ALA A 19 0.27 50.11 -25.22
C ALA A 19 0.18 50.15 -23.68
N ILE A 20 -0.83 49.49 -23.11
CA ILE A 20 -0.93 49.24 -21.68
C ILE A 20 -0.09 47.99 -21.38
N PRO A 21 0.83 48.01 -20.40
CA PRO A 21 1.55 46.81 -20.01
C PRO A 21 0.57 45.82 -19.35
N VAL A 22 0.41 44.63 -19.94
CA VAL A 22 -0.32 43.54 -19.31
C VAL A 22 0.54 42.98 -18.20
N GLN A 23 0.22 43.39 -16.97
CA GLN A 23 0.72 42.74 -15.77
C GLN A 23 0.13 41.33 -15.71
N ALA A 24 0.97 40.31 -15.68
CA ALA A 24 0.53 38.92 -15.60
C ALA A 24 0.05 38.64 -14.18
N ASP A 25 -1.26 38.78 -13.94
CA ASP A 25 -1.89 38.29 -12.72
C ASP A 25 -1.80 36.77 -12.68
N ASP A 26 -1.23 36.24 -11.59
CA ASP A 26 -1.30 34.82 -11.22
C ASP A 26 -2.77 34.43 -10.99
N LEU A 27 -3.43 33.94 -12.04
CA LEU A 27 -4.78 33.43 -11.92
C LEU A 27 -4.78 32.09 -11.15
N PRO A 28 -5.58 31.96 -10.08
CA PRO A 28 -5.71 30.69 -9.38
C PRO A 28 -6.32 29.65 -10.33
N VAL A 29 -5.82 28.41 -10.25
CA VAL A 29 -6.31 27.28 -11.06
C VAL A 29 -7.70 26.86 -10.58
N ILE A 30 -8.71 27.61 -11.02
CA ILE A 30 -10.12 27.29 -10.76
C ILE A 30 -10.54 26.15 -11.70
N ALA A 31 -10.89 25.03 -11.07
CA ALA A 31 -11.75 23.93 -11.52
C ALA A 31 -11.81 23.63 -13.04
N SER A 32 -11.41 22.41 -13.40
CA SER A 32 -11.75 21.80 -14.69
C SER A 32 -13.25 21.91 -14.97
N SER A 33 -13.61 22.44 -16.13
CA SER A 33 -14.99 22.69 -16.56
C SER A 33 -15.79 21.44 -16.92
N SER A 34 -15.16 20.27 -16.86
CA SER A 34 -15.79 18.96 -16.74
C SER A 34 -15.87 18.56 -15.26
N GLY A 35 -17.05 18.16 -14.78
CA GLY A 35 -17.29 17.79 -13.36
C GLY A 35 -16.52 16.56 -12.83
N THR A 36 -15.75 15.91 -13.71
CA THR A 36 -14.82 14.81 -13.43
C THR A 36 -13.53 15.31 -12.77
N ILE A 37 -13.06 14.59 -11.76
CA ILE A 37 -11.75 14.82 -11.12
C ILE A 37 -10.63 14.39 -12.07
N SER A 38 -9.49 15.09 -12.06
CA SER A 38 -8.30 14.73 -12.84
C SER A 38 -7.45 13.64 -12.16
N LEU A 39 -6.67 12.88 -12.93
CA LEU A 39 -5.76 11.86 -12.38
C LEU A 39 -4.75 12.44 -11.38
N GLU A 40 -4.31 13.69 -11.56
CA GLU A 40 -3.40 14.32 -10.61
C GLU A 40 -4.11 14.71 -9.30
N GLN A 41 -5.35 15.20 -9.36
CA GLN A 41 -6.16 15.41 -8.14
C GLN A 41 -6.46 14.10 -7.42
N GLU A 42 -6.70 13.00 -8.15
CA GLU A 42 -6.80 11.66 -7.57
C GLU A 42 -5.49 11.22 -6.90
N PHE A 43 -4.34 11.45 -7.55
CA PHE A 43 -3.03 11.17 -6.98
C PHE A 43 -2.80 11.91 -5.65
N GLN A 44 -3.04 13.23 -5.63
CA GLN A 44 -2.88 14.04 -4.43
C GLN A 44 -3.86 13.63 -3.31
N LEU A 45 -5.11 13.32 -3.63
CA LEU A 45 -6.09 12.78 -2.67
C LEU A 45 -5.62 11.43 -2.10
N GLY A 46 -5.10 10.55 -2.95
CA GLY A 46 -4.50 9.27 -2.55
C GLY A 46 -3.34 9.45 -1.57
N ARG A 47 -2.42 10.39 -1.86
CA ARG A 47 -1.30 10.69 -0.96
C ARG A 47 -1.76 11.21 0.40
N THR A 48 -2.79 12.08 0.45
CA THR A 48 -3.40 12.50 1.71
C THR A 48 -4.00 11.31 2.47
N TRP A 49 -4.74 10.46 1.77
CA TRP A 49 -5.39 9.29 2.35
C TRP A 49 -4.37 8.30 2.94
N ALA A 50 -3.31 7.97 2.19
CA ALA A 50 -2.21 7.12 2.63
C ALA A 50 -1.54 7.65 3.91
N ARG A 51 -1.32 8.97 4.00
CA ARG A 51 -0.76 9.62 5.20
C ARG A 51 -1.66 9.46 6.42
N LEU A 52 -2.97 9.67 6.24
CA LEU A 52 -3.96 9.53 7.31
C LEU A 52 -4.13 8.08 7.77
N LEU A 53 -4.06 7.10 6.85
CA LEU A 53 -4.05 5.68 7.19
C LEU A 53 -2.82 5.33 8.04
N ARG A 54 -1.60 5.64 7.58
CA ARG A 54 -0.35 5.35 8.30
C ARG A 54 -0.28 6.01 9.68
N GLY A 55 -0.95 7.15 9.87
CA GLY A 55 -1.08 7.81 11.16
C GLY A 55 -2.05 7.14 12.15
N ARG A 56 -2.84 6.15 11.72
CA ARG A 56 -3.90 5.52 12.53
C ARG A 56 -3.85 3.98 12.57
N ALA A 57 -3.44 3.33 11.49
CA ALA A 57 -3.34 1.89 11.36
C ALA A 57 -1.87 1.45 11.37
N PRO A 58 -1.50 0.37 12.08
CA PRO A 58 -0.14 -0.16 12.06
C PRO A 58 0.20 -0.76 10.69
N GLU A 59 1.29 -0.31 10.07
CA GLU A 59 1.86 -0.98 8.89
C GLU A 59 2.56 -2.29 9.29
N TYR A 60 2.44 -3.31 8.44
CA TYR A 60 3.04 -4.62 8.67
C TYR A 60 4.55 -4.58 8.46
N GLY A 61 5.32 -4.79 9.53
CA GLY A 61 6.77 -4.55 9.56
C GLY A 61 7.66 -5.63 8.94
N ASP A 62 7.11 -6.69 8.36
CA ASP A 62 7.89 -7.80 7.78
C ASP A 62 8.26 -7.55 6.32
N PRO A 63 9.55 -7.40 5.98
CA PRO A 63 9.94 -7.13 4.61
C PRO A 63 9.64 -8.26 3.63
N LEU A 64 9.73 -9.54 4.04
CA LEU A 64 9.48 -10.65 3.12
C LEU A 64 8.02 -10.64 2.66
N ILE A 65 7.10 -10.35 3.59
CA ILE A 65 5.67 -10.29 3.33
C ILE A 65 5.32 -9.06 2.50
N VAL A 66 5.84 -7.88 2.84
CA VAL A 66 5.63 -6.65 2.06
C VAL A 66 6.16 -6.80 0.64
N ASN A 67 7.39 -7.30 0.46
CA ASN A 67 8.00 -7.52 -0.85
C ASN A 67 7.24 -8.57 -1.69
N TYR A 68 6.73 -9.62 -1.05
CA TYR A 68 5.94 -10.65 -1.75
C TYR A 68 4.62 -10.08 -2.28
N ILE A 69 3.89 -9.31 -1.45
CA ILE A 69 2.63 -8.69 -1.83
C ILE A 69 2.87 -7.60 -2.89
N ASP A 70 3.93 -6.80 -2.77
CA ASP A 70 4.30 -5.77 -3.76
C ASP A 70 4.68 -6.39 -5.11
N GLY A 71 5.49 -7.44 -5.12
CA GLY A 71 5.82 -8.19 -6.34
C GLY A 71 4.59 -8.78 -7.04
N LEU A 72 3.63 -9.29 -6.26
CA LEU A 72 2.36 -9.81 -6.79
C LEU A 72 1.47 -8.67 -7.33
N LEU A 73 1.40 -7.54 -6.62
CA LEU A 73 0.70 -6.33 -7.07
C LEU A 73 1.25 -5.84 -8.42
N TRP A 74 2.57 -5.71 -8.54
CA TRP A 74 3.22 -5.24 -9.77
C TRP A 74 3.12 -6.24 -10.92
N GLN A 75 3.19 -7.56 -10.64
CA GLN A 75 2.94 -8.59 -11.66
C GLN A 75 1.54 -8.42 -12.28
N ILE A 76 0.53 -8.11 -11.47
CA ILE A 76 -0.84 -7.93 -11.96
C ILE A 76 -1.01 -6.57 -12.62
N ALA A 77 -0.53 -5.50 -12.00
CA ALA A 77 -0.60 -4.14 -12.51
C ALA A 77 -0.01 -4.01 -13.92
N ALA A 78 1.15 -4.63 -14.18
CA ALA A 78 1.83 -4.61 -15.47
C ALA A 78 1.04 -5.24 -16.64
N SER A 79 -0.03 -5.99 -16.37
CA SER A 79 -0.93 -6.56 -17.40
C SER A 79 -2.39 -6.10 -17.25
N SER A 80 -2.62 -5.12 -16.38
CA SER A 80 -3.93 -4.55 -16.06
C SER A 80 -4.33 -3.41 -17.01
N GLN A 81 -5.56 -2.92 -16.86
CA GLN A 81 -6.09 -1.78 -17.63
C GLN A 81 -5.83 -0.41 -16.96
N LEU A 82 -4.87 -0.33 -16.02
CA LEU A 82 -4.49 0.94 -15.38
C LEU A 82 -3.99 1.96 -16.42
N GLN A 83 -4.40 3.23 -16.23
CA GLN A 83 -3.84 4.36 -16.97
C GLN A 83 -2.65 4.98 -16.22
N ASP A 84 -2.83 5.22 -14.92
CA ASP A 84 -1.78 5.69 -14.01
C ASP A 84 -1.24 4.51 -13.20
N HIS A 85 0.08 4.31 -13.29
CA HIS A 85 0.80 3.23 -12.61
C HIS A 85 1.57 3.73 -11.37
N ARG A 86 1.29 4.94 -10.86
CA ARG A 86 1.87 5.45 -9.60
C ARG A 86 1.27 4.76 -8.36
N LEU A 87 1.49 3.45 -8.26
CA LEU A 87 0.96 2.62 -7.19
C LEU A 87 1.71 2.82 -5.86
N GLU A 88 0.99 2.64 -4.76
CA GLU A 88 1.54 2.57 -3.40
C GLU A 88 0.84 1.45 -2.63
N LEU A 89 1.58 0.39 -2.31
CA LEU A 89 1.11 -0.65 -1.42
C LEU A 89 1.21 -0.19 0.04
N ILE A 90 0.15 -0.44 0.81
CA ILE A 90 0.17 -0.36 2.28
C ILE A 90 -0.31 -1.70 2.85
N VAL A 91 0.59 -2.47 3.44
CA VAL A 91 0.21 -3.71 4.14
C VAL A 91 -0.13 -3.36 5.59
N ILE A 92 -1.35 -3.68 6.03
CA ILE A 92 -1.84 -3.35 7.37
C ILE A 92 -1.69 -4.57 8.30
N ASP A 93 -1.18 -4.35 9.52
CA ASP A 93 -1.16 -5.37 10.57
C ASP A 93 -2.55 -5.54 11.19
N SER A 94 -3.39 -6.32 10.50
CA SER A 94 -4.71 -6.71 10.94
C SER A 94 -5.00 -8.16 10.54
N PRO A 95 -5.52 -9.00 11.45
CA PRO A 95 -5.98 -10.36 11.14
C PRO A 95 -7.30 -10.38 10.37
N VAL A 96 -7.99 -9.23 10.22
CA VAL A 96 -9.25 -9.12 9.48
C VAL A 96 -8.97 -9.29 7.99
N LEU A 97 -9.74 -10.15 7.33
CA LEU A 97 -9.70 -10.31 5.87
C LEU A 97 -10.24 -9.02 5.22
N ASN A 98 -9.34 -8.17 4.73
CA ASN A 98 -9.68 -6.98 3.97
C ASN A 98 -8.60 -6.62 2.94
N ALA A 99 -9.04 -5.99 1.86
CA ALA A 99 -8.25 -5.26 0.89
C ALA A 99 -9.12 -4.14 0.32
N PHE A 100 -8.48 -3.09 -0.19
CA PHE A 100 -9.16 -1.98 -0.84
C PHE A 100 -8.20 -1.26 -1.78
N ALA A 101 -8.74 -0.53 -2.75
CA ALA A 101 -8.02 0.53 -3.44
C ALA A 101 -8.75 1.87 -3.36
N VAL A 102 -7.98 2.95 -3.23
CA VAL A 102 -8.46 4.33 -3.20
C VAL A 102 -7.75 5.16 -4.28
N PRO A 103 -8.25 6.36 -4.66
CA PRO A 103 -7.69 7.15 -5.75
C PRO A 103 -6.18 7.34 -5.67
N GLY A 104 -5.55 7.57 -6.83
CA GLY A 104 -4.12 7.86 -6.86
C GLY A 104 -3.23 6.64 -6.63
N GLY A 105 -3.71 5.44 -6.95
CA GLY A 105 -2.92 4.20 -6.96
C GLY A 105 -2.65 3.58 -5.60
N VAL A 106 -3.28 4.06 -4.52
CA VAL A 106 -3.05 3.49 -3.19
C VAL A 106 -3.86 2.20 -3.03
N VAL A 107 -3.17 1.09 -2.79
CA VAL A 107 -3.75 -0.24 -2.57
C VAL A 107 -3.41 -0.68 -1.16
N GLY A 108 -4.42 -0.93 -0.34
CA GLY A 108 -4.25 -1.44 1.02
C GLY A 108 -4.64 -2.90 1.12
N ILE A 109 -3.83 -3.69 1.83
CA ILE A 109 -4.07 -5.13 2.03
C ILE A 109 -3.82 -5.45 3.50
N ASN A 110 -4.83 -5.99 4.20
CA ASN A 110 -4.62 -6.52 5.54
C ASN A 110 -3.82 -7.82 5.45
N ALA A 111 -2.77 -7.96 6.27
CA ALA A 111 -1.93 -9.16 6.27
C ALA A 111 -2.73 -10.45 6.59
N GLY A 112 -3.83 -10.34 7.34
CA GLY A 112 -4.80 -11.43 7.57
C GLY A 112 -5.49 -11.99 6.33
N LEU A 113 -5.52 -11.26 5.20
CA LEU A 113 -6.05 -11.77 3.93
C LEU A 113 -5.32 -13.04 3.46
N LEU A 114 -4.03 -13.17 3.79
CA LEU A 114 -3.21 -14.34 3.44
C LEU A 114 -3.58 -15.59 4.26
N LEU A 115 -4.18 -15.44 5.44
CA LEU A 115 -4.84 -16.56 6.15
C LEU A 115 -6.06 -17.05 5.36
N GLY A 116 -6.83 -16.09 4.85
CA GLY A 116 -8.01 -16.32 4.02
C GLY A 116 -7.70 -17.12 2.76
N ALA A 117 -6.80 -16.65 1.90
CA ALA A 117 -6.48 -17.29 0.63
C ALA A 117 -5.85 -18.69 0.80
N LYS A 118 -6.29 -19.68 0.00
CA LYS A 118 -5.72 -21.05 0.00
C LYS A 118 -4.38 -21.13 -0.73
N ASP A 119 -4.27 -20.40 -1.85
CA ASP A 119 -3.14 -20.38 -2.76
C ASP A 119 -2.88 -18.95 -3.27
N GLU A 120 -1.75 -18.76 -3.96
CA GLU A 120 -1.35 -17.48 -4.55
C GLU A 120 -2.42 -16.93 -5.52
N GLU A 121 -3.09 -17.82 -6.26
CA GLU A 121 -4.09 -17.41 -7.26
C GLU A 121 -5.33 -16.82 -6.60
N GLU A 122 -5.80 -17.41 -5.49
CA GLU A 122 -6.91 -16.85 -4.71
C GLU A 122 -6.56 -15.45 -4.15
N LEU A 123 -5.32 -15.22 -3.67
CA LEU A 123 -4.85 -13.89 -3.26
C LEU A 123 -4.76 -12.92 -4.45
N ALA A 124 -4.16 -13.37 -5.56
CA ALA A 124 -4.03 -12.59 -6.79
C ALA A 124 -5.40 -12.14 -7.33
N SER A 125 -6.44 -12.94 -7.16
CA SER A 125 -7.81 -12.60 -7.59
C SER A 125 -8.39 -11.38 -6.86
N VAL A 126 -8.06 -11.19 -5.58
CA VAL A 126 -8.47 -10.00 -4.81
C VAL A 126 -7.68 -8.78 -5.29
N ILE A 127 -6.37 -8.91 -5.44
CA ILE A 127 -5.53 -7.80 -5.93
C ILE A 127 -5.96 -7.36 -7.35
N ALA A 128 -6.29 -8.32 -8.22
CA ALA A 128 -6.79 -8.03 -9.57
C ALA A 128 -8.16 -7.32 -9.55
N HIS A 129 -9.03 -7.61 -8.58
CA HIS A 129 -10.29 -6.91 -8.34
C HIS A 129 -10.07 -5.47 -7.84
N GLU A 130 -9.17 -5.25 -6.89
CA GLU A 130 -8.82 -3.90 -6.42
C GLU A 130 -8.20 -3.03 -7.54
N LEU A 131 -7.30 -3.62 -8.34
CA LEU A 131 -6.76 -2.97 -9.53
C LEU A 131 -7.83 -2.68 -10.58
N ALA A 132 -8.90 -3.48 -10.66
CA ALA A 132 -10.03 -3.19 -11.52
C ALA A 132 -10.79 -1.94 -11.06
N HIS A 133 -11.05 -1.77 -9.75
CA HIS A 133 -11.65 -0.55 -9.19
C HIS A 133 -10.83 0.72 -9.50
N LEU A 134 -9.50 0.63 -9.48
CA LEU A 134 -8.61 1.72 -9.89
C LEU A 134 -8.70 2.00 -11.39
N SER A 135 -8.56 0.98 -12.24
CA SER A 135 -8.57 1.15 -13.71
C SER A 135 -9.89 1.76 -14.21
N GLN A 136 -11.02 1.33 -13.66
CA GLN A 136 -12.35 1.86 -13.99
C GLN A 136 -12.67 3.15 -13.21
N ARG A 137 -11.77 3.63 -12.34
CA ARG A 137 -11.91 4.85 -11.53
C ARG A 137 -13.23 4.89 -10.74
N HIS A 138 -13.69 3.74 -10.22
CA HIS A 138 -15.00 3.60 -9.59
C HIS A 138 -15.22 4.58 -8.43
N TYR A 139 -14.18 4.90 -7.65
CA TYR A 139 -14.25 5.94 -6.61
C TYR A 139 -14.52 7.33 -7.19
N ALA A 140 -13.85 7.72 -8.28
CA ALA A 140 -14.00 9.04 -8.88
C ALA A 140 -15.42 9.22 -9.45
N GLN A 141 -15.96 8.17 -10.05
CA GLN A 141 -17.37 8.10 -10.46
C GLN A 141 -18.31 8.23 -9.25
N GLN A 142 -18.06 7.50 -8.16
CA GLN A 142 -18.87 7.58 -6.93
C GLN A 142 -18.86 8.97 -6.30
N LEU A 143 -17.70 9.63 -6.30
CA LEU A 143 -17.50 11.00 -5.81
C LEU A 143 -18.27 12.00 -6.70
N GLU A 144 -18.23 11.86 -8.02
CA GLU A 144 -19.02 12.68 -8.93
C GLU A 144 -20.54 12.46 -8.75
N GLU A 145 -21.01 11.22 -8.64
CA GLU A 145 -22.41 10.93 -8.33
C GLU A 145 -22.84 11.49 -6.96
N SER A 146 -21.98 11.38 -5.93
CA SER A 146 -22.26 11.94 -4.61
C SER A 146 -22.36 13.47 -4.66
N ARG A 147 -21.49 14.16 -5.41
CA ARG A 147 -21.59 15.62 -5.62
C ARG A 147 -22.87 16.03 -6.34
N ARG A 148 -23.32 15.22 -7.31
CA ARG A 148 -24.56 15.47 -8.06
C ARG A 148 -25.83 15.22 -7.22
N ASN A 149 -25.80 14.25 -6.31
CA ASN A 149 -27.00 13.75 -5.64
C ASN A 149 -27.13 14.13 -4.15
N THR A 150 -26.04 14.18 -3.37
CA THR A 150 -26.06 14.50 -1.92
C THR A 150 -24.71 15.07 -1.42
N PRO A 151 -24.51 16.40 -1.36
CA PRO A 151 -23.21 17.00 -1.02
C PRO A 151 -22.64 16.65 0.37
N LEU A 152 -23.47 16.25 1.34
CA LEU A 152 -23.07 15.98 2.73
C LEU A 152 -22.41 14.59 2.96
N MET A 153 -22.39 13.70 1.96
CA MET A 153 -22.12 12.26 2.21
C MET A 153 -20.63 11.88 2.26
N LEU A 154 -19.75 12.71 1.70
CA LEU A 154 -18.34 12.38 1.44
C LEU A 154 -17.46 12.28 2.69
N ALA A 155 -17.57 13.25 3.60
CA ALA A 155 -16.84 13.23 4.87
C ALA A 155 -17.22 12.00 5.71
N GLY A 156 -18.50 11.58 5.66
CA GLY A 156 -19.00 10.39 6.36
C GLY A 156 -18.38 9.09 5.85
N ILE A 157 -18.24 8.92 4.53
CA ILE A 157 -17.64 7.70 3.93
C ILE A 157 -16.14 7.62 4.25
N LEU A 158 -15.42 8.73 4.13
CA LEU A 158 -13.99 8.81 4.45
C LEU A 158 -13.72 8.52 5.94
N ALA A 159 -14.57 9.05 6.83
CA ALA A 159 -14.52 8.73 8.24
C ALA A 159 -14.87 7.27 8.52
N SER A 160 -15.90 6.70 7.88
CA SER A 160 -16.32 5.31 8.14
C SER A 160 -15.30 4.29 7.70
N ILE A 161 -14.59 4.50 6.57
CA ILE A 161 -13.54 3.59 6.10
C ILE A 161 -12.34 3.63 7.07
N LEU A 162 -11.86 4.82 7.44
CA LEU A 162 -10.72 4.97 8.36
C LEU A 162 -11.02 4.52 9.79
N VAL A 163 -12.30 4.55 10.22
CA VAL A 163 -12.72 4.02 11.52
C VAL A 163 -12.91 2.50 11.46
N ALA A 164 -13.53 1.95 10.42
CA ALA A 164 -13.72 0.51 10.27
C ALA A 164 -12.38 -0.26 10.15
N SER A 165 -11.40 0.32 9.42
CA SER A 165 -10.08 -0.30 9.23
C SER A 165 -9.21 -0.32 10.50
N ALA A 166 -9.59 0.44 11.54
CA ALA A 166 -8.87 0.55 12.80
C ALA A 166 -9.65 -0.04 14.00
N ASP A 167 -10.98 0.04 14.00
CA ASP A 167 -11.86 -0.54 15.02
C ASP A 167 -13.23 -0.93 14.44
N ALA A 168 -13.48 -2.24 14.32
CA ALA A 168 -14.70 -2.84 13.78
C ALA A 168 -15.97 -2.58 14.63
N GLN A 169 -15.87 -1.91 15.77
CA GLN A 169 -16.98 -1.60 16.66
C GLN A 169 -17.59 -0.21 16.44
N ALA A 170 -16.84 0.75 15.87
CA ALA A 170 -17.22 2.17 15.85
C ALA A 170 -17.86 2.68 14.54
N GLY A 171 -17.64 2.02 13.39
CA GLY A 171 -18.05 2.54 12.08
C GLY A 171 -19.55 2.51 11.73
N MET A 172 -20.39 1.80 12.50
CA MET A 172 -21.76 1.41 12.08
C MET A 172 -22.92 2.21 12.69
N ALA A 173 -22.67 3.11 13.65
CA ALA A 173 -23.75 3.72 14.45
C ALA A 173 -24.39 5.00 13.85
N GLY A 174 -23.84 5.55 12.76
CA GLY A 174 -24.17 6.92 12.31
C GLY A 174 -25.17 7.08 11.15
N ILE A 175 -25.72 6.00 10.58
CA ILE A 175 -26.27 6.02 9.19
C ILE A 175 -27.81 5.81 9.11
N THR A 176 -28.49 5.53 10.22
CA THR A 176 -29.71 4.68 10.20
C THR A 176 -31.10 5.37 10.31
N SER A 177 -31.34 6.59 9.79
CA SER A 177 -32.68 7.21 9.95
C SER A 177 -33.30 8.08 8.83
N SER A 178 -32.64 8.41 7.72
CA SER A 178 -33.16 9.51 6.85
C SER A 178 -33.20 9.33 5.31
N MET A 179 -32.75 8.21 4.71
CA MET A 179 -32.52 8.15 3.24
C MET A 179 -33.04 6.90 2.51
N ALA A 180 -34.36 6.67 2.46
CA ALA A 180 -34.92 5.49 1.78
C ALA A 180 -34.76 5.47 0.23
N ALA A 181 -34.90 6.61 -0.45
CA ALA A 181 -34.85 6.68 -1.91
C ALA A 181 -33.42 6.73 -2.48
N GLY A 182 -32.50 7.47 -1.82
CA GLY A 182 -31.10 7.60 -2.25
C GLY A 182 -30.26 6.34 -1.99
N GLN A 183 -30.59 5.58 -0.94
CA GLN A 183 -29.84 4.39 -0.54
C GLN A 183 -29.91 3.27 -1.60
N GLN A 184 -31.07 3.03 -2.21
CA GLN A 184 -31.20 2.02 -3.27
C GLN A 184 -30.41 2.36 -4.53
N ALA A 185 -30.33 3.65 -4.90
CA ALA A 185 -29.52 4.11 -6.03
C ALA A 185 -28.02 3.87 -5.78
N GLY A 186 -27.51 4.26 -4.61
CA GLY A 186 -26.12 3.98 -4.21
C GLY A 186 -25.80 2.49 -4.17
N ILE A 187 -26.67 1.66 -3.59
CA ILE A 187 -26.52 0.19 -3.57
C ILE A 187 -26.51 -0.41 -4.98
N ASN A 188 -27.29 0.13 -5.90
CA ASN A 188 -27.32 -0.34 -7.30
C ASN A 188 -26.07 0.09 -8.08
N PHE A 189 -25.56 1.30 -7.82
CA PHE A 189 -24.30 1.78 -8.40
C PHE A 189 -23.12 0.90 -7.93
N THR A 190 -22.97 0.69 -6.61
CA THR A 190 -21.97 -0.23 -6.05
C THR A 190 -22.08 -1.63 -6.68
N ARG A 191 -23.30 -2.19 -6.81
CA ARG A 191 -23.47 -3.51 -7.44
C ARG A 191 -23.01 -3.58 -8.90
N ARG A 192 -23.17 -2.52 -9.69
CA ARG A 192 -22.64 -2.46 -11.06
C ARG A 192 -21.12 -2.39 -11.07
N ASN A 193 -20.53 -1.57 -10.19
CA ASN A 193 -19.08 -1.46 -10.05
C ASN A 193 -18.45 -2.79 -9.62
N GLU A 194 -19.09 -3.53 -8.71
CA GLU A 194 -18.65 -4.88 -8.33
C GLU A 194 -18.65 -5.86 -9.52
N GLN A 195 -19.73 -5.90 -10.31
CA GLN A 195 -19.82 -6.78 -11.49
C GLN A 195 -18.78 -6.42 -12.57
N GLU A 196 -18.52 -5.13 -12.75
CA GLU A 196 -17.51 -4.65 -13.69
C GLU A 196 -16.09 -4.91 -13.16
N ALA A 197 -15.84 -4.74 -11.87
CA ALA A 197 -14.57 -5.07 -11.23
C ALA A 197 -14.29 -6.58 -11.22
N ASP A 198 -15.31 -7.43 -11.04
CA ASP A 198 -15.21 -8.89 -11.22
C ASP A 198 -14.78 -9.23 -12.65
N ARG A 199 -15.44 -8.64 -13.65
CA ARG A 199 -15.17 -8.88 -15.07
C ARG A 199 -13.77 -8.40 -15.49
N ILE A 200 -13.41 -7.16 -15.17
CA ILE A 200 -12.12 -6.57 -15.52
C ILE A 200 -10.99 -7.21 -14.70
N GLY A 201 -11.21 -7.46 -13.41
CA GLY A 201 -10.25 -8.13 -12.53
C GLY A 201 -9.95 -9.55 -12.98
N MET A 202 -10.94 -10.31 -13.44
CA MET A 202 -10.71 -11.64 -14.00
C MET A 202 -9.87 -11.59 -15.29
N LEU A 203 -10.04 -10.58 -16.14
CA LEU A 203 -9.18 -10.37 -17.32
C LEU A 203 -7.75 -10.02 -16.90
N ASN A 204 -7.57 -9.10 -15.94
CA ASN A 204 -6.26 -8.75 -15.39
C ASN A 204 -5.56 -10.00 -14.80
N LEU A 205 -6.29 -10.83 -14.05
CA LEU A 205 -5.82 -12.08 -13.44
C LEU A 205 -5.32 -13.10 -14.50
N VAL A 206 -6.08 -13.30 -15.57
CA VAL A 206 -5.71 -14.21 -16.68
C VAL A 206 -4.52 -13.67 -17.47
N ASN A 207 -4.49 -12.36 -17.78
CA ASN A 207 -3.35 -11.70 -18.44
C ASN A 207 -2.06 -11.82 -17.62
N SER A 208 -2.18 -11.82 -16.29
CA SER A 208 -1.09 -12.04 -15.34
C SER A 208 -0.62 -13.49 -15.28
N GLY A 209 -1.30 -14.41 -15.98
CA GLY A 209 -0.99 -15.83 -16.04
C GLY A 209 -1.46 -16.64 -14.82
N PHE A 210 -2.59 -16.27 -14.21
CA PHE A 210 -3.24 -17.02 -13.12
C PHE A 210 -4.57 -17.66 -13.58
N ASP A 211 -5.02 -18.70 -12.87
CA ASP A 211 -6.28 -19.40 -13.16
C ASP A 211 -7.53 -18.49 -13.02
N PRO A 212 -8.38 -18.33 -14.06
CA PRO A 212 -9.62 -17.55 -13.94
C PRO A 212 -10.56 -18.09 -12.85
N PHE A 213 -10.52 -19.39 -12.55
CA PHE A 213 -11.33 -19.98 -11.48
C PHE A 213 -10.85 -19.59 -10.06
N ALA A 214 -9.71 -18.92 -9.89
CA ALA A 214 -9.26 -18.51 -8.57
C ALA A 214 -10.17 -17.45 -7.93
N MET A 215 -10.76 -16.54 -8.72
CA MET A 215 -11.73 -15.55 -8.25
C MET A 215 -13.00 -16.18 -7.64
N PRO A 216 -13.77 -17.05 -8.34
CA PRO A 216 -14.93 -17.72 -7.73
C PRO A 216 -14.55 -18.66 -6.57
N ARG A 217 -13.35 -19.27 -6.56
CA ARG A 217 -12.84 -20.01 -5.40
C ARG A 217 -12.69 -19.10 -4.17
N MET A 218 -12.06 -17.93 -4.34
CA MET A 218 -11.85 -16.97 -3.26
C MET A 218 -13.17 -16.39 -2.75
N PHE A 219 -14.08 -15.98 -3.65
CA PHE A 219 -15.42 -15.52 -3.29
C PHE A 219 -16.19 -16.58 -2.49
N SER A 220 -16.20 -17.84 -2.95
CA SER A 220 -16.79 -18.96 -2.23
C SER A 220 -16.17 -19.16 -0.84
N ARG A 221 -14.88 -18.88 -0.68
CA ARG A 221 -14.18 -19.01 0.60
C ARG A 221 -14.56 -17.91 1.59
N ILE A 222 -14.56 -16.65 1.16
CA ILE A 222 -14.98 -15.48 1.97
C ILE A 222 -16.45 -15.65 2.38
N GLN A 223 -17.31 -16.09 1.45
CA GLN A 223 -18.72 -16.35 1.76
C GLN A 223 -18.87 -17.46 2.80
N ARG A 224 -18.10 -18.56 2.72
CA ARG A 224 -18.13 -19.64 3.72
C ARG A 224 -17.62 -19.17 5.09
N SER A 225 -16.51 -18.44 5.17
CA SER A 225 -16.00 -17.95 6.46
C SER A 225 -17.02 -17.03 7.16
N SER A 226 -17.72 -16.17 6.41
CA SER A 226 -18.78 -15.33 6.97
C SER A 226 -20.00 -16.11 7.49
N ARG A 227 -20.33 -17.27 6.90
CA ARG A 227 -21.46 -18.12 7.33
C ARG A 227 -21.14 -18.95 8.58
N PHE A 228 -19.93 -19.50 8.68
CA PHE A 228 -19.59 -20.46 9.75
C PHE A 228 -19.12 -19.82 11.06
N LEU A 229 -18.60 -18.59 11.04
CA LEU A 229 -18.03 -17.98 12.25
C LEU A 229 -19.08 -17.42 13.23
N GLY A 230 -20.32 -17.16 12.80
CA GLY A 230 -21.33 -16.47 13.62
C GLY A 230 -20.95 -15.05 14.03
N GLN A 231 -19.82 -14.54 13.53
CA GLN A 231 -19.28 -13.22 13.78
C GLN A 231 -19.84 -12.21 12.76
N LYS A 232 -19.57 -10.92 13.00
CA LYS A 232 -19.77 -9.88 11.97
C LYS A 232 -19.10 -10.34 10.65
N PRO A 233 -19.72 -10.11 9.48
CA PRO A 233 -19.08 -10.42 8.21
C PRO A 233 -17.72 -9.70 8.12
N PRO A 234 -16.70 -10.29 7.46
CA PRO A 234 -15.42 -9.61 7.23
C PRO A 234 -15.62 -8.22 6.65
N GLU A 235 -14.75 -7.28 7.02
CA GLU A 235 -14.86 -5.87 6.60
C GLU A 235 -14.91 -5.74 5.07
N PHE A 236 -14.17 -6.60 4.35
CA PHE A 236 -14.25 -6.75 2.89
C PHE A 236 -15.67 -6.94 2.35
N LEU A 237 -16.54 -7.64 3.08
CA LEU A 237 -17.95 -7.86 2.66
C LEU A 237 -18.86 -6.65 2.95
N LEU A 238 -18.41 -5.67 3.73
CA LEU A 238 -19.13 -4.42 3.95
C LEU A 238 -18.93 -3.46 2.77
N THR A 239 -17.74 -3.47 2.16
CA THR A 239 -17.41 -2.69 0.95
C THR A 239 -17.71 -3.45 -0.34
N HIS A 240 -17.40 -4.76 -0.39
CA HIS A 240 -17.54 -5.65 -1.55
C HIS A 240 -18.43 -6.88 -1.23
N PRO A 241 -19.77 -6.73 -1.19
CA PRO A 241 -20.67 -7.84 -0.84
C PRO A 241 -20.59 -9.02 -1.85
N VAL A 242 -20.04 -10.14 -1.39
CA VAL A 242 -19.98 -11.40 -2.15
C VAL A 242 -21.32 -12.14 -2.05
N THR A 243 -22.04 -12.18 -3.17
CA THR A 243 -23.36 -12.81 -3.30
C THR A 243 -23.29 -14.09 -4.13
N GLU A 244 -24.27 -14.98 -3.98
CA GLU A 244 -24.36 -16.22 -4.78
C GLU A 244 -24.45 -15.93 -6.28
N SER A 245 -25.08 -14.81 -6.69
CA SER A 245 -25.12 -14.38 -8.08
C SER A 245 -23.76 -13.89 -8.61
N ARG A 246 -22.93 -13.22 -7.80
CA ARG A 246 -21.54 -12.87 -8.19
C ARG A 246 -20.67 -14.12 -8.33
N ILE A 247 -20.82 -15.10 -7.43
CA ILE A 247 -20.09 -16.38 -7.55
C ILE A 247 -20.49 -17.08 -8.86
N ALA A 248 -21.78 -17.21 -9.15
CA ALA A 248 -22.27 -17.84 -10.38
C ALA A 248 -21.85 -17.09 -11.67
N ASP A 249 -21.85 -15.74 -11.66
CA ASP A 249 -21.37 -14.94 -12.80
C ASP A 249 -19.87 -15.11 -13.00
N ALA A 250 -19.07 -15.11 -11.93
CA ALA A 250 -17.64 -15.37 -11.98
C ALA A 250 -17.32 -16.81 -12.46
N GLU A 251 -18.05 -17.83 -12.00
CA GLU A 251 -17.90 -19.20 -12.50
C GLU A 251 -18.23 -19.31 -14.00
N ASN A 252 -19.31 -18.66 -14.45
CA ASN A 252 -19.70 -18.63 -15.85
C ASN A 252 -18.62 -17.94 -16.72
N ARG A 253 -18.13 -16.76 -16.31
CA ARG A 253 -17.04 -16.06 -17.00
C ARG A 253 -15.75 -16.90 -17.03
N ALA A 254 -15.36 -17.49 -15.91
CA ALA A 254 -14.16 -18.31 -15.82
C ALA A 254 -14.20 -19.51 -16.76
N SER A 255 -15.38 -20.11 -16.97
CA SER A 255 -15.57 -21.22 -17.92
C SER A 255 -15.40 -20.83 -19.40
N GLN A 256 -15.49 -19.53 -19.73
CA GLN A 256 -15.33 -19.00 -21.09
C GLN A 256 -13.90 -18.53 -21.38
N LEU A 257 -13.03 -18.47 -20.38
CA LEU A 257 -11.64 -18.01 -20.50
C LEU A 257 -10.68 -19.19 -20.60
N THR A 258 -9.65 -19.06 -21.45
CA THR A 258 -8.58 -20.06 -21.52
C THR A 258 -7.71 -19.98 -20.28
N LYS A 259 -7.62 -21.09 -19.52
CA LYS A 259 -6.69 -21.18 -18.39
C LYS A 259 -5.24 -21.03 -18.89
N PRO A 260 -4.44 -20.11 -18.31
CA PRO A 260 -3.02 -19.99 -18.64
C PRO A 260 -2.24 -21.28 -18.39
N ALA A 261 -1.09 -21.42 -19.06
CA ALA A 261 -0.18 -22.55 -18.83
C ALA A 261 0.22 -22.63 -17.35
N PHE A 262 0.25 -23.85 -16.80
CA PHE A 262 0.54 -24.08 -15.38
C PHE A 262 1.89 -23.47 -14.97
N LYS A 263 1.84 -22.41 -14.15
CA LYS A 263 3.01 -21.91 -13.42
C LYS A 263 3.27 -22.88 -12.25
N PRO A 264 4.48 -23.45 -12.12
CA PRO A 264 4.82 -24.24 -10.95
C PRO A 264 4.66 -23.40 -9.69
N GLN A 265 3.80 -23.85 -8.77
CA GLN A 265 3.63 -23.25 -7.46
C GLN A 265 4.99 -23.24 -6.74
N ARG A 266 5.57 -22.05 -6.57
CA ARG A 266 6.75 -21.86 -5.74
C ARG A 266 6.35 -21.90 -4.28
N TYR A 267 7.28 -22.27 -3.41
CA TYR A 267 7.05 -22.27 -1.96
C TYR A 267 6.86 -20.85 -1.39
N ASP A 268 7.11 -19.80 -2.16
CA ASP A 268 6.97 -18.39 -1.78
C ASP A 268 5.66 -18.12 -1.01
N PHE A 269 4.49 -18.34 -1.62
CA PHE A 269 3.20 -18.10 -0.98
C PHE A 269 3.04 -18.89 0.32
N GLN A 270 3.40 -20.18 0.34
CA GLN A 270 3.16 -21.02 1.51
C GLN A 270 4.12 -20.67 2.66
N LEU A 271 5.37 -20.29 2.36
CA LEU A 271 6.32 -19.80 3.38
C LEU A 271 5.84 -18.46 3.97
N ILE A 272 5.42 -17.53 3.12
CA ILE A 272 4.84 -16.25 3.53
C ILE A 272 3.55 -16.47 4.35
N LYS A 273 2.69 -17.40 3.95
CA LYS A 273 1.52 -17.79 4.73
C LYS A 273 1.88 -18.38 6.10
N LYS A 274 2.94 -19.21 6.20
CA LYS A 274 3.43 -19.71 7.50
C LYS A 274 3.89 -18.61 8.45
N ARG A 275 4.49 -17.54 7.92
CA ARG A 275 4.86 -16.35 8.70
C ARG A 275 3.63 -15.65 9.27
N ILE A 276 2.59 -15.47 8.45
CA ILE A 276 1.31 -14.88 8.86
C ILE A 276 0.54 -15.77 9.87
N GLU A 277 0.51 -17.09 9.66
CA GLU A 277 -0.13 -18.06 10.58
C GLU A 277 0.52 -18.08 11.97
N VAL A 278 1.82 -17.84 12.05
CA VAL A 278 2.56 -17.75 13.33
C VAL A 278 2.35 -16.38 13.99
N HIS A 279 2.42 -15.29 13.24
CA HIS A 279 2.21 -13.93 13.76
C HIS A 279 0.84 -13.75 14.43
N TYR A 280 -0.24 -14.24 13.80
CA TYR A 280 -1.60 -14.17 14.36
C TYR A 280 -2.01 -15.38 15.22
N ALA A 281 -1.05 -16.17 15.71
CA ALA A 281 -1.34 -17.34 16.54
C ALA A 281 -1.93 -16.94 17.91
N SER A 282 -3.23 -17.22 18.14
CA SER A 282 -3.90 -16.95 19.43
C SER A 282 -3.39 -17.83 20.58
N ASP A 283 -2.94 -19.05 20.27
CA ASP A 283 -2.22 -19.93 21.18
C ASP A 283 -0.97 -20.49 20.48
N LEU A 284 0.16 -19.85 20.75
CA LEU A 284 1.44 -20.23 20.18
C LEU A 284 1.89 -21.64 20.63
N ARG A 285 1.52 -22.08 21.84
CA ARG A 285 1.93 -23.41 22.36
C ARG A 285 1.17 -24.52 21.64
N GLN A 286 -0.14 -24.34 21.44
CA GLN A 286 -0.94 -25.28 20.67
C GLN A 286 -0.51 -25.28 19.19
N LEU A 287 -0.12 -24.14 18.63
CA LEU A 287 0.42 -24.07 17.26
C LEU A 287 1.76 -24.83 17.14
N ILE A 288 2.69 -24.65 18.08
CA ILE A 288 3.96 -25.40 18.15
C ILE A 288 3.68 -26.91 18.15
N LYS A 289 2.77 -27.38 19.02
CA LYS A 289 2.40 -28.81 19.09
C LYS A 289 1.84 -29.32 17.75
N THR A 290 0.92 -28.57 17.14
CA THR A 290 0.29 -28.92 15.86
C THR A 290 1.31 -29.02 14.73
N TYR A 291 2.32 -28.15 14.73
CA TYR A 291 3.42 -28.23 13.77
C TYR A 291 4.41 -29.34 14.09
N GLN A 292 4.73 -29.63 15.36
CA GLN A 292 5.56 -30.78 15.74
C GLN A 292 4.96 -32.10 15.25
N GLU A 293 3.65 -32.30 15.41
CA GLU A 293 2.93 -33.50 14.95
C GLU A 293 2.99 -33.73 13.43
N SER A 294 3.29 -32.70 12.63
CA SER A 294 3.33 -32.77 11.16
C SER A 294 4.67 -32.36 10.53
N ALA A 295 5.68 -31.99 11.33
CA ALA A 295 6.97 -31.50 10.83
C ALA A 295 7.77 -32.57 10.05
N ASP A 296 7.58 -33.85 10.38
CA ASP A 296 8.31 -34.96 9.75
C ASP A 296 7.78 -35.34 8.37
N SER A 297 6.48 -35.13 8.14
CA SER A 297 5.81 -35.41 6.85
C SER A 297 5.60 -34.16 5.99
N ASN A 298 5.63 -32.96 6.58
CA ASN A 298 5.39 -31.71 5.88
C ASN A 298 6.49 -30.66 6.16
N PRO A 299 7.39 -30.38 5.21
CA PRO A 299 8.42 -29.35 5.34
C PRO A 299 7.87 -27.94 5.63
N LEU A 300 6.66 -27.61 5.19
CA LEU A 300 6.03 -26.32 5.50
C LEU A 300 5.55 -26.27 6.95
N SER A 301 5.10 -27.39 7.54
CA SER A 301 4.87 -27.48 8.99
C SER A 301 6.18 -27.33 9.76
N ARG A 302 7.28 -27.92 9.28
CA ARG A 302 8.61 -27.77 9.90
C ARG A 302 9.15 -26.33 9.83
N TYR A 303 8.90 -25.60 8.75
CA TYR A 303 9.21 -24.16 8.68
C TYR A 303 8.32 -23.33 9.62
N GLY A 304 7.01 -23.60 9.66
CA GLY A 304 6.10 -22.98 10.63
C GLY A 304 6.49 -23.26 12.08
N LEU A 305 6.98 -24.47 12.38
CA LEU A 305 7.52 -24.84 13.69
C LEU A 305 8.74 -23.99 14.06
N ALA A 306 9.69 -23.81 13.15
CA ALA A 306 10.86 -22.98 13.40
C ALA A 306 10.47 -21.53 13.75
N LEU A 307 9.57 -20.93 12.97
CA LEU A 307 9.04 -19.59 13.23
C LEU A 307 8.32 -19.49 14.59
N ALA A 308 7.48 -20.47 14.93
CA ALA A 308 6.77 -20.48 16.20
C ALA A 308 7.71 -20.64 17.40
N LEU A 309 8.75 -21.47 17.27
CA LEU A 309 9.81 -21.62 18.27
C LEU A 309 10.68 -20.36 18.39
N MET A 310 10.96 -19.63 17.29
CA MET A 310 11.61 -18.31 17.34
C MET A 310 10.80 -17.32 18.17
N GLN A 311 9.48 -17.23 17.94
CA GLN A 311 8.59 -16.36 18.69
C GLN A 311 8.49 -16.77 20.17
N ASN A 312 8.53 -18.08 20.47
CA ASN A 312 8.60 -18.61 21.83
C ASN A 312 10.01 -18.50 22.48
N ARG A 313 11.01 -17.99 21.75
CA ARG A 313 12.43 -17.87 22.14
C ARG A 313 13.18 -19.18 22.34
N ASP A 314 12.66 -20.30 21.85
CA ASP A 314 13.30 -21.62 21.84
C ASP A 314 14.33 -21.74 20.69
N PHE A 315 15.27 -20.78 20.61
CA PHE A 315 16.16 -20.61 19.45
C PHE A 315 16.94 -21.87 19.05
N LYS A 316 17.33 -22.72 20.03
CA LYS A 316 18.00 -23.99 19.77
C LYS A 316 17.10 -24.97 19.01
N GLN A 317 15.83 -25.08 19.39
CA GLN A 317 14.87 -25.96 18.71
C GLN A 317 14.44 -25.36 17.36
N ALA A 318 14.33 -24.03 17.27
CA ALA A 318 14.08 -23.35 16.01
C ALA A 318 15.19 -23.63 14.97
N GLN A 319 16.46 -23.53 15.38
CA GLN A 319 17.61 -23.89 14.56
C GLN A 319 17.51 -25.34 14.06
N GLN A 320 17.23 -26.29 14.96
CA GLN A 320 17.06 -27.71 14.61
C GLN A 320 15.89 -27.94 13.63
N ALA A 321 14.79 -27.20 13.76
CA ALA A 321 13.67 -27.26 12.83
C ALA A 321 14.05 -26.73 11.43
N LEU A 322 14.78 -25.60 11.32
CA LEU A 322 15.29 -25.10 10.04
C LEU A 322 16.30 -26.07 9.41
N ASP A 323 17.24 -26.60 10.20
CA ASP A 323 18.28 -27.52 9.73
C ASP A 323 17.71 -28.86 9.23
N GLY A 324 16.55 -29.27 9.77
CA GLY A 324 15.79 -30.41 9.29
C GLY A 324 15.01 -30.16 7.99
N LEU A 325 15.01 -28.95 7.40
CA LEU A 325 14.34 -28.72 6.12
C LEU A 325 15.09 -29.38 4.95
N PRO A 326 14.38 -29.85 3.91
CA PRO A 326 14.98 -30.31 2.66
C PRO A 326 15.94 -29.26 2.09
N GLU A 327 17.01 -29.70 1.45
CA GLU A 327 18.06 -28.80 0.95
C GLU A 327 17.52 -27.72 -0.01
N SER A 328 16.58 -28.07 -0.88
CA SER A 328 15.91 -27.13 -1.78
C SER A 328 15.17 -25.99 -1.04
N LEU A 329 14.62 -26.27 0.14
CA LEU A 329 14.02 -25.26 1.01
C LEU A 329 15.07 -24.49 1.81
N ARG A 330 16.14 -25.13 2.31
CA ARG A 330 17.23 -24.42 3.01
C ARG A 330 17.99 -23.44 2.11
N GLN A 331 18.07 -23.72 0.81
CA GLN A 331 18.64 -22.80 -0.18
C GLN A 331 17.69 -21.65 -0.58
N HIS A 332 16.38 -21.78 -0.30
CA HIS A 332 15.37 -20.78 -0.66
C HIS A 332 15.59 -19.45 0.07
N LEU A 333 15.46 -18.32 -0.65
CA LEU A 333 15.83 -16.99 -0.11
C LEU A 333 15.09 -16.67 1.21
N HIS A 334 13.77 -16.88 1.26
CA HIS A 334 12.98 -16.64 2.48
C HIS A 334 13.48 -17.45 3.69
N VAL A 335 13.88 -18.72 3.50
CA VAL A 335 14.40 -19.56 4.58
C VAL A 335 15.80 -19.11 5.01
N ARG A 336 16.66 -18.71 4.06
CA ARG A 336 17.98 -18.11 4.36
C ARG A 336 17.87 -16.80 5.14
N LEU A 337 16.87 -15.97 4.83
CA LEU A 337 16.58 -14.78 5.63
C LEU A 337 16.07 -15.14 7.03
N THR A 338 15.21 -16.16 7.17
CA THR A 338 14.76 -16.66 8.48
C THR A 338 15.89 -17.21 9.34
N TYR A 339 16.93 -17.82 8.77
CA TYR A 339 18.16 -18.15 9.51
C TYR A 339 18.85 -16.90 10.08
N ALA A 340 19.02 -15.84 9.29
CA ALA A 340 19.61 -14.59 9.77
C ALA A 340 18.74 -13.88 10.82
N GLU A 341 17.41 -13.95 10.68
CA GLU A 341 16.46 -13.45 11.68
C GLU A 341 16.56 -14.23 13.01
N LEU A 342 16.71 -15.55 12.95
CA LEU A 342 16.97 -16.42 14.10
C LEU A 342 18.29 -16.09 14.76
N GLU A 343 19.38 -15.90 14.00
CA GLU A 343 20.69 -15.52 14.52
C GLU A 343 20.65 -14.15 15.22
N LEU A 344 19.94 -13.16 14.66
CA LEU A 344 19.71 -11.86 15.31
C LEU A 344 18.88 -12.00 16.60
N ALA A 345 17.80 -12.78 16.57
CA ALA A 345 16.95 -12.99 17.75
C ALA A 345 17.66 -13.76 18.87
N ALA A 346 18.55 -14.69 18.51
CA ALA A 346 19.38 -15.49 19.41
C ALA A 346 20.68 -14.78 19.84
N ALA A 347 20.75 -13.44 19.69
CA ALA A 347 21.88 -12.59 20.06
C ALA A 347 23.23 -13.03 19.48
N GLN A 348 23.24 -13.49 18.22
CA GLN A 348 24.44 -13.85 17.45
C GLN A 348 24.57 -12.98 16.18
N PRO A 349 24.68 -11.65 16.33
CA PRO A 349 24.59 -10.72 15.21
C PRO A 349 25.76 -10.84 14.22
N GLU A 350 26.92 -11.33 14.65
CA GLU A 350 28.10 -11.54 13.79
C GLU A 350 27.82 -12.60 12.71
N LYS A 351 27.12 -13.69 13.08
CA LYS A 351 26.74 -14.75 12.14
C LYS A 351 25.72 -14.25 11.12
N ALA A 352 24.68 -13.57 11.62
CA ALA A 352 23.66 -12.96 10.77
C ALA A 352 24.29 -11.99 9.76
N LEU A 353 25.24 -11.16 10.19
CA LEU A 353 25.96 -10.24 9.32
C LEU A 353 26.77 -10.97 8.24
N GLN A 354 27.48 -12.04 8.58
CA GLN A 354 28.23 -12.84 7.61
C GLN A 354 27.31 -13.45 6.54
N GLN A 355 26.15 -13.99 6.94
CA GLN A 355 25.17 -14.54 5.99
C GLN A 355 24.54 -13.44 5.12
N LEU A 356 24.13 -12.32 5.73
CA LEU A 356 23.46 -11.22 5.05
C LEU A 356 24.40 -10.43 4.14
N GLU A 357 25.70 -10.33 4.45
CA GLU A 357 26.67 -9.73 3.53
C GLU A 357 26.81 -10.55 2.24
N LEU A 358 26.83 -11.88 2.34
CA LEU A 358 26.82 -12.76 1.17
C LEU A 358 25.51 -12.65 0.38
N LEU A 359 24.36 -12.63 1.07
CA LEU A 359 23.06 -12.44 0.42
C LEU A 359 22.97 -11.07 -0.28
N ASN A 360 23.45 -10.00 0.33
CA ASN A 360 23.45 -8.65 -0.24
C ASN A 360 24.35 -8.54 -1.49
N LYS A 361 25.41 -9.36 -1.61
CA LYS A 361 26.22 -9.45 -2.83
C LYS A 361 25.53 -10.25 -3.95
N LEU A 362 24.68 -11.21 -3.60
CA LEU A 362 23.93 -12.05 -4.57
C LEU A 362 22.60 -11.40 -5.01
N TYR A 363 22.01 -10.58 -4.15
CA TYR A 363 20.70 -9.95 -4.34
C TYR A 363 20.76 -8.44 -3.97
N PRO A 364 21.60 -7.64 -4.65
CA PRO A 364 21.88 -6.25 -4.28
C PRO A 364 20.67 -5.32 -4.32
N ASP A 365 19.63 -5.68 -5.09
CA ASP A 365 18.39 -4.88 -5.24
C ASP A 365 17.24 -5.40 -4.36
N SER A 366 17.42 -6.51 -3.64
CA SER A 366 16.35 -7.13 -2.84
C SER A 366 16.11 -6.36 -1.55
N TYR A 367 14.98 -5.64 -1.46
CA TYR A 367 14.58 -4.88 -0.26
C TYR A 367 14.69 -5.70 1.06
N PRO A 368 14.15 -6.94 1.14
CA PRO A 368 14.27 -7.76 2.35
C PRO A 368 15.70 -8.09 2.77
N VAL A 369 16.57 -8.38 1.79
CA VAL A 369 17.98 -8.67 2.04
C VAL A 369 18.68 -7.44 2.58
N ARG A 370 18.53 -6.28 1.90
CA ARG A 370 19.16 -5.02 2.28
C ARG A 370 18.69 -4.52 3.65
N GLN A 371 17.40 -4.63 3.96
CA GLN A 371 16.85 -4.18 5.22
C GLN A 371 17.33 -5.05 6.39
N LEU A 372 17.31 -6.38 6.24
CA LEU A 372 17.86 -7.29 7.25
C LEU A 372 19.39 -7.09 7.39
N TYR A 373 20.10 -6.82 6.30
CA TYR A 373 21.53 -6.49 6.34
C TYR A 373 21.80 -5.20 7.13
N ALA A 374 21.01 -4.13 6.94
CA ALA A 374 21.10 -2.91 7.76
C ALA A 374 20.81 -3.19 9.25
N LYS A 375 19.79 -3.99 9.56
CA LYS A 375 19.48 -4.44 10.93
C LYS A 375 20.66 -5.20 11.56
N ALA A 376 21.32 -6.08 10.81
CA ALA A 376 22.52 -6.79 11.27
C ALA A 376 23.72 -5.85 11.43
N LEU A 377 23.94 -4.89 10.53
CA LEU A 377 24.98 -3.87 10.65
C LEU A 377 24.79 -3.04 11.94
N ASN A 378 23.56 -2.61 12.26
CA ASN A 378 23.26 -1.93 13.52
C ASN A 378 23.55 -2.81 14.74
N ALA A 379 23.14 -4.08 14.74
CA ALA A 379 23.42 -5.00 15.83
C ALA A 379 24.94 -5.21 16.05
N ASN A 380 25.75 -5.15 14.99
CA ASN A 380 27.22 -5.18 15.01
C ASN A 380 27.88 -3.80 15.20
N LYS A 381 27.11 -2.76 15.58
CA LYS A 381 27.56 -1.37 15.79
C LYS A 381 28.19 -0.70 14.55
N GLN A 382 27.94 -1.22 13.34
CA GLN A 382 28.39 -0.64 12.08
C GLN A 382 27.41 0.43 11.56
N PHE A 383 27.03 1.35 12.45
CA PHE A 383 25.92 2.30 12.26
C PHE A 383 26.04 3.14 10.99
N LYS A 384 27.24 3.62 10.64
CA LYS A 384 27.48 4.41 9.42
C LYS A 384 27.15 3.63 8.14
N LYS A 385 27.49 2.34 8.07
CA LYS A 385 27.14 1.49 6.92
C LYS A 385 25.65 1.18 6.89
N SER A 386 25.04 0.93 8.05
CA SER A 386 23.59 0.72 8.16
C SER A 386 22.81 1.94 7.65
N ALA A 387 23.19 3.14 8.12
CA ALA A 387 22.60 4.40 7.68
C ALA A 387 22.77 4.62 6.17
N GLN A 388 23.91 4.24 5.57
CA GLN A 388 24.10 4.28 4.12
C GLN A 388 23.12 3.36 3.39
N ILE A 389 23.05 2.08 3.77
CA ILE A 389 22.10 1.11 3.15
C ILE A 389 20.65 1.58 3.29
N LEU A 390 20.28 2.13 4.44
CA LEU A 390 18.93 2.67 4.69
C LEU A 390 18.66 3.97 3.91
N THR A 391 19.69 4.77 3.62
CA THR A 391 19.56 5.97 2.76
C THR A 391 19.27 5.54 1.32
N ASP A 392 20.02 4.59 0.76
CA ASP A 392 19.78 4.04 -0.58
C ASP A 392 18.39 3.38 -0.68
N LEU A 393 17.97 2.68 0.38
CA LEU A 393 16.64 2.08 0.49
C LEU A 393 15.54 3.16 0.54
N SER A 394 15.76 4.27 1.24
CA SER A 394 14.79 5.38 1.31
C SER A 394 14.61 6.11 -0.03
N GLN A 395 15.63 6.10 -0.90
CA GLN A 395 15.54 6.66 -2.26
C GLN A 395 14.76 5.75 -3.21
N THR A 396 14.89 4.43 -3.05
CA THR A 396 14.19 3.43 -3.89
C THR A 396 12.77 3.11 -3.40
N HIS A 397 12.52 3.26 -2.10
CA HIS A 397 11.22 2.99 -1.45
C HIS A 397 10.77 4.21 -0.62
N PRO A 398 10.63 5.42 -1.20
CA PRO A 398 10.40 6.66 -0.45
C PRO A 398 9.09 6.69 0.32
N ALA A 399 8.10 5.88 -0.07
CA ALA A 399 6.82 5.71 0.61
C ALA A 399 6.90 4.88 1.91
N ASN A 400 7.96 4.09 2.11
CA ASN A 400 8.04 3.14 3.22
C ASN A 400 8.45 3.84 4.52
N SER A 401 7.48 4.09 5.40
CA SER A 401 7.68 4.79 6.67
C SER A 401 8.69 4.09 7.59
N TYR A 402 8.73 2.75 7.55
CA TYR A 402 9.59 1.95 8.42
C TYR A 402 11.08 2.10 8.06
N ILE A 403 11.42 2.26 6.78
CA ILE A 403 12.81 2.57 6.36
C ILE A 403 13.26 3.91 6.94
N TRP A 404 12.43 4.95 6.87
CA TRP A 404 12.73 6.27 7.44
C TRP A 404 12.87 6.24 8.95
N TYR A 405 12.03 5.45 9.65
CA TYR A 405 12.16 5.23 11.09
C TYR A 405 13.50 4.58 11.46
N GLN A 406 13.88 3.50 10.77
CA GLN A 406 15.16 2.82 10.97
C GLN A 406 16.35 3.70 10.60
N LEU A 407 16.23 4.52 9.55
CA LEU A 407 17.27 5.45 9.13
C LEU A 407 17.53 6.49 10.22
N ALA A 408 16.48 7.07 10.81
CA ALA A 408 16.61 8.02 11.91
C ALA A 408 17.34 7.42 13.14
N GLU A 409 17.05 6.17 13.51
CA GLU A 409 17.78 5.46 14.55
C GLU A 409 19.26 5.28 14.18
N SER A 410 19.52 4.81 12.96
CA SER A 410 20.87 4.50 12.46
C SER A 410 21.75 5.74 12.32
N GLN A 411 21.20 6.86 11.86
CA GLN A 411 21.89 8.15 11.79
C GLN A 411 22.24 8.67 13.20
N GLY A 412 21.35 8.46 14.18
CA GLY A 412 21.60 8.86 15.57
C GLY A 412 22.72 8.05 16.21
N LEU A 413 22.71 6.74 16.02
CA LEU A 413 23.79 5.84 16.46
C LEU A 413 25.11 6.11 15.71
N ALA A 414 25.05 6.60 14.47
CA ALA A 414 26.20 7.03 13.68
C ALA A 414 26.75 8.43 14.07
N GLY A 415 26.04 9.19 14.90
CA GLY A 415 26.39 10.55 15.33
C GLY A 415 26.06 11.66 14.33
N ASN A 416 25.16 11.41 13.37
CA ASN A 416 24.73 12.40 12.36
C ASN A 416 23.39 13.04 12.76
N THR A 417 23.44 14.10 13.57
CA THR A 417 22.24 14.78 14.10
C THR A 417 21.33 15.33 13.00
N LEU A 418 21.89 15.95 11.96
CA LEU A 418 21.10 16.46 10.83
C LEU A 418 20.33 15.32 10.15
N GLY A 419 21.01 14.21 9.83
CA GLY A 419 20.39 13.02 9.23
C GLY A 419 19.30 12.38 10.10
N VAL A 420 19.37 12.50 11.44
CA VAL A 420 18.28 12.09 12.35
C VAL A 420 17.04 12.95 12.11
N HIS A 421 17.21 14.27 12.02
CA HIS A 421 16.08 15.18 11.80
C HIS A 421 15.47 14.96 10.42
N GLU A 422 16.28 14.88 9.37
CA GLU A 422 15.82 14.63 7.99
C GLU A 422 14.99 13.35 7.88
N ALA A 423 15.51 12.22 8.37
CA ALA A 423 14.78 10.96 8.33
C ALA A 423 13.47 10.99 9.17
N ARG A 424 13.44 11.75 10.27
CA ARG A 424 12.21 11.96 11.05
C ARG A 424 11.21 12.88 10.38
N ILE A 425 11.67 13.88 9.61
CA ILE A 425 10.79 14.77 8.83
C ILE A 425 10.00 13.91 7.85
N GLU A 426 10.69 13.09 7.04
CA GLU A 426 10.06 12.21 6.06
C GLU A 426 9.10 11.21 6.71
N TYR A 427 9.51 10.56 7.81
CA TYR A 427 8.63 9.67 8.58
C TYR A 427 7.35 10.39 9.06
N PHE A 428 7.46 11.61 9.59
CA PHE A 428 6.30 12.37 10.06
C PHE A 428 5.43 12.92 8.92
N LEU A 429 5.99 13.23 7.76
CA LEU A 429 5.21 13.58 6.56
C LEU A 429 4.45 12.37 6.01
N LEU A 430 5.07 11.20 5.96
CA LEU A 430 4.44 9.94 5.53
C LEU A 430 3.32 9.46 6.46
N THR A 431 3.36 9.82 7.75
CA THR A 431 2.35 9.45 8.76
C THR A 431 1.33 10.57 9.05
N GLY A 432 1.33 11.65 8.25
CA GLY A 432 0.41 12.79 8.42
C GLY A 432 0.64 13.63 9.67
N ALA A 433 1.72 13.37 10.42
CA ALA A 433 2.08 14.08 11.65
C ALA A 433 2.86 15.38 11.38
N THR A 434 2.32 16.23 10.49
CA THR A 434 3.00 17.43 9.95
C THR A 434 3.55 18.38 11.02
N ASP A 435 2.86 18.56 12.14
CA ASP A 435 3.36 19.42 13.23
C ASP A 435 4.58 18.83 13.95
N LYS A 436 4.78 17.50 13.90
CA LYS A 436 6.03 16.87 14.34
C LYS A 436 7.13 17.05 13.30
N ALA A 437 6.81 16.96 12.00
CA ALA A 437 7.76 17.24 10.92
C ALA A 437 8.29 18.67 10.99
N LEU A 438 7.41 19.68 11.09
CA LEU A 438 7.76 21.08 11.23
C LEU A 438 8.67 21.34 12.45
N ARG A 439 8.39 20.72 13.60
CA ARG A 439 9.28 20.80 14.76
C ARG A 439 10.65 20.16 14.53
N GLN A 440 10.75 19.07 13.74
CA GLN A 440 12.06 18.51 13.37
C GLN A 440 12.83 19.43 12.41
N ILE A 441 12.15 20.14 11.50
CA ILE A 441 12.77 21.17 10.65
C ILE A 441 13.30 22.32 11.51
N ASP A 442 12.49 22.84 12.44
CA ASP A 442 12.92 23.93 13.33
C ASP A 442 14.08 23.52 14.27
N PHE A 443 14.28 22.22 14.52
CA PHE A 443 15.47 21.70 15.21
C PHE A 443 16.66 21.57 14.24
N ALA A 444 16.48 20.98 13.06
CA ALA A 444 17.51 20.85 12.03
C ALA A 444 18.13 22.22 11.67
N MET A 445 17.29 23.25 11.52
CA MET A 445 17.71 24.63 11.23
C MET A 445 18.52 25.31 12.35
N ARG A 446 18.69 24.66 13.51
CA ARG A 446 19.54 25.13 14.64
C ARG A 446 20.83 24.33 14.78
N GLU A 447 21.03 23.29 13.98
CA GLU A 447 22.29 22.57 13.94
C GLU A 447 23.42 23.49 13.46
N LYS A 448 24.64 23.16 13.89
CA LYS A 448 25.84 23.90 13.46
C LYS A 448 26.30 23.42 12.09
N ASP A 449 27.06 24.26 11.41
CA ASP A 449 27.78 23.90 10.18
C ASP A 449 26.88 23.48 9.00
N LEU A 450 25.60 23.89 9.00
CA LEU A 450 24.68 23.73 7.87
C LEU A 450 25.23 24.44 6.61
N SER A 451 25.27 23.74 5.48
CA SER A 451 25.58 24.36 4.20
C SER A 451 24.36 25.12 3.65
N SER A 452 24.58 26.03 2.71
CA SER A 452 23.48 26.71 1.99
C SER A 452 22.54 25.72 1.27
N SER A 453 23.03 24.53 0.89
CA SER A 453 22.22 23.46 0.29
C SER A 453 21.32 22.77 1.32
N ASP A 454 21.79 22.61 2.55
CA ASP A 454 21.00 22.00 3.63
C ASP A 454 19.88 22.94 4.08
N ILE A 455 20.19 24.23 4.23
CA ILE A 455 19.19 25.28 4.52
C ILE A 455 18.11 25.29 3.43
N ALA A 456 18.48 25.33 2.14
CA ALA A 456 17.52 25.33 1.04
C ALA A 456 16.65 24.06 1.00
N ARG A 457 17.22 22.89 1.33
CA ARG A 457 16.48 21.62 1.43
C ARG A 457 15.49 21.62 2.60
N LEU A 458 15.88 22.15 3.76
CA LEU A 458 15.02 22.26 4.94
C LEU A 458 13.88 23.27 4.75
N ASP A 459 14.16 24.42 4.12
CA ASP A 459 13.14 25.42 3.76
C ASP A 459 12.14 24.85 2.75
N GLU A 460 12.58 24.06 1.77
CA GLU A 460 11.65 23.39 0.84
C GLU A 460 10.76 22.37 1.56
N ARG A 461 11.35 21.49 2.38
CA ARG A 461 10.56 20.55 3.20
C ARG A 461 9.62 21.26 4.17
N LYS A 462 9.93 22.50 4.58
CA LYS A 462 9.00 23.33 5.38
C LYS A 462 7.77 23.74 4.58
N ARG A 463 7.97 24.24 3.36
CA ARG A 463 6.86 24.60 2.44
C ARG A 463 5.98 23.39 2.14
N GLU A 464 6.57 22.24 1.83
CA GLU A 464 5.83 21.00 1.62
C GLU A 464 5.06 20.55 2.87
N ALA A 465 5.67 20.61 4.06
CA ALA A 465 5.03 20.24 5.32
C ALA A 465 3.82 21.12 5.66
N GLU A 466 3.92 22.43 5.37
CA GLU A 466 2.81 23.38 5.52
C GLU A 466 1.70 23.12 4.51
N ALA A 467 2.03 22.89 3.24
CA ALA A 467 1.07 22.53 2.19
C ALA A 467 0.32 21.23 2.50
N ILE A 468 1.02 20.16 2.92
CA ILE A 468 0.42 18.88 3.32
C ILE A 468 -0.50 19.07 4.53
N ARG A 469 -0.09 19.88 5.53
CA ARG A 469 -0.91 20.15 6.72
C ARG A 469 -2.22 20.82 6.34
N ASP A 470 -2.17 21.80 5.45
CA ASP A 470 -3.34 22.58 5.09
C ASP A 470 -4.24 21.81 4.09
N GLN A 471 -3.65 20.96 3.23
CA GLN A 471 -4.38 19.96 2.45
C GLN A 471 -5.14 18.95 3.33
N ILE A 472 -4.52 18.43 4.40
CA ILE A 472 -5.18 17.54 5.37
C ILE A 472 -6.36 18.27 6.05
N LYS A 473 -6.17 19.51 6.51
CA LYS A 473 -7.25 20.30 7.13
C LYS A 473 -8.42 20.58 6.19
N ASN A 474 -8.15 20.79 4.91
CA ASN A 474 -9.18 21.07 3.89
C ASN A 474 -9.86 19.79 3.35
N SER A 475 -9.37 18.61 3.72
CA SER A 475 -9.91 17.29 3.31
C SER A 475 -10.73 16.59 4.41
N LEU A 476 -10.82 17.20 5.59
CA LEU A 476 -11.58 16.75 6.77
C LEU A 476 -12.81 17.65 6.99
#